data_AF-A0A2D7WG40-F1
#
_entry.id   AF-A0A2D7WG40-F1
#
_cell.length_a   1.000
_cell.length_b   1.000
_cell.length_c   1.000
_cell.angle_alpha   90.00
_cell.angle_beta   90.00
_cell.angle_gamma   90.00
#
_symmetry.space_group_name_H-M   'P 1'
#
loop_
_entity.id
_entity.type
_entity.pdbx_description
1 polymer ?
#
loop_
_entity_poly.entity_id
_entity_poly.type
_entity_poly.pdbx_seq_one_letter_code
_entity_poly.pdbx_strand_id
1 'polypeptide(L)'
;MDEHAVQAKQLEEALQTAINFVNKGHFYVAEDQLSTLAHEPRNATRIRQQALSYLTLLYLNKDNPRASTSRATRSLDQLNVLHNGRQNEQTVLFEALGYALEARILLEQAQRQADISQQRQQQLEQEIQALQLALDKLRQLSLQ
;
A
#
# COMPACT_ATOMS: atom_id res chain seq x y z
N MET A 1 14.56 35.32 19.71
CA MET A 1 14.61 34.07 18.92
C MET A 1 13.53 34.17 17.87
N ASP A 2 13.83 33.86 16.61
CA ASP A 2 12.86 33.94 15.51
C ASP A 2 11.77 32.87 15.70
N GLU A 3 10.50 33.28 15.85
CA GLU A 3 9.36 32.37 16.04
C GLU A 3 9.25 31.36 14.89
N HIS A 4 9.59 31.77 13.66
CA HIS A 4 9.65 30.89 12.50
C HIS A 4 10.71 29.79 12.61
N ALA A 5 11.87 30.09 13.20
CA ALA A 5 12.93 29.10 13.40
C ALA A 5 12.54 28.07 14.48
N VAL A 6 11.83 28.51 15.52
CA VAL A 6 11.29 27.62 16.56
C VAL A 6 10.22 26.69 15.97
N GLN A 7 9.30 27.22 15.17
CA GLN A 7 8.26 26.43 14.52
C GLN A 7 8.83 25.40 13.53
N ALA A 8 9.81 25.78 12.71
CA ALA A 8 10.45 24.86 11.78
C ALA A 8 11.10 23.67 12.50
N LYS A 9 11.78 23.93 13.62
CA LYS A 9 12.41 22.88 14.44
C LYS A 9 11.37 21.93 15.05
N GLN A 10 10.26 22.46 15.55
CA GLN A 10 9.17 21.63 16.10
C GLN A 10 8.56 20.71 15.04
N LEU A 11 8.38 21.19 13.81
CA LEU A 11 7.88 20.38 12.70
C LEU A 11 8.86 19.27 12.31
N GLU A 12 10.17 19.55 12.32
CA GLU A 12 11.20 18.54 12.07
C GLU A 12 11.23 17.46 13.17
N GLU A 13 11.11 17.85 14.44
CA GLU A 13 11.03 16.92 15.58
C GLU A 13 9.77 16.04 15.52
N ALA A 14 8.62 16.64 15.17
CA ALA A 14 7.37 15.93 14.98
C ALA A 14 7.47 14.91 13.83
N LEU A 15 8.07 15.30 12.70
CA LEU A 15 8.31 14.41 11.57
C LEU A 15 9.22 13.24 11.97
N GLN A 16 10.34 13.51 12.64
CA GLN A 16 11.26 12.47 13.08
C GLN A 16 10.59 11.49 14.06
N THR A 17 9.73 12.00 14.94
CA THR A 17 8.93 11.19 15.86
C THR A 17 7.96 10.28 15.10
N ALA A 18 7.24 10.82 14.12
CA ALA A 18 6.33 10.07 13.28
C ALA A 18 7.05 8.96 12.50
N ILE A 19 8.21 9.26 11.93
CA ILE A 19 9.07 8.28 11.25
C ILE A 19 9.51 7.16 12.21
N ASN A 20 9.88 7.50 13.44
CA ASN A 20 10.24 6.51 14.45
C ASN A 20 9.06 5.60 14.80
N PHE A 21 7.83 6.10 14.80
CA PHE A 21 6.64 5.27 14.97
C PHE A 21 6.46 4.28 13.80
N VAL A 22 6.70 4.71 12.55
CA VAL A 22 6.70 3.81 11.38
C VAL A 22 7.70 2.68 11.59
N ASN A 23 8.95 3.03 11.92
CA ASN A 23 10.04 2.05 12.08
C ASN A 23 9.81 1.07 13.23
N LYS A 24 9.06 1.48 14.27
CA LYS A 24 8.68 0.64 15.41
C LYS A 24 7.40 -0.16 15.17
N GLY A 25 6.75 -0.03 14.02
CA GLY A 25 5.49 -0.71 13.71
C GLY A 25 4.26 -0.11 14.40
N HIS A 26 4.36 1.09 14.97
CA HIS A 26 3.23 1.81 15.56
C HIS A 26 2.41 2.54 14.46
N PHE A 27 1.85 1.76 13.53
CA PHE A 27 1.28 2.28 12.28
C PHE A 27 0.15 3.28 12.48
N TYR A 28 -0.75 3.06 13.46
CA TYR A 28 -1.88 3.95 13.68
C TYR A 28 -1.45 5.36 14.10
N VAL A 29 -0.54 5.43 15.08
CA VAL A 29 -0.02 6.71 15.59
C VAL A 29 0.85 7.39 14.53
N ALA A 30 1.63 6.62 13.78
CA ALA A 30 2.42 7.14 12.67
C ALA A 30 1.52 7.76 11.58
N GLU A 31 0.45 7.06 11.17
CA GLU A 31 -0.48 7.54 10.15
C GLU A 31 -1.16 8.86 10.57
N ASP A 32 -1.60 8.95 11.83
CA ASP A 32 -2.24 10.15 12.38
C ASP A 32 -1.28 11.35 12.33
N GLN A 33 -0.07 11.19 12.88
CA GLN A 33 0.94 12.25 12.92
C GLN A 33 1.41 12.67 11.52
N LEU A 34 1.69 11.71 10.63
CA LEU A 34 2.10 12.02 9.26
C LEU A 34 0.97 12.69 8.48
N SER A 35 -0.30 12.31 8.73
CA SER A 35 -1.45 12.97 8.09
C SER A 35 -1.57 14.42 8.54
N THR A 36 -1.37 14.72 9.83
CA THR A 36 -1.30 16.12 10.29
C THR A 36 -0.20 16.90 9.58
N LEU A 37 1.01 16.34 9.53
CA LEU A 37 2.18 16.97 8.91
C LEU A 37 2.02 17.19 7.39
N ALA A 38 1.28 16.32 6.70
CA ALA A 38 0.97 16.48 5.27
C ALA A 38 0.06 17.69 4.97
N HIS A 39 -0.72 18.13 5.96
CA HIS A 39 -1.65 19.26 5.86
C HIS A 39 -1.09 20.57 6.43
N GLU A 40 0.20 20.62 6.76
CA GLU A 40 0.88 21.84 7.20
C GLU A 40 0.77 22.97 6.16
N PRO A 41 0.97 24.25 6.54
CA PRO A 41 0.83 25.38 5.64
C PRO A 41 1.82 25.32 4.46
N ARG A 42 1.53 26.10 3.40
CA ARG A 42 2.29 26.08 2.13
C ARG A 42 3.77 26.40 2.25
N ASN A 43 4.21 27.06 3.33
CA ASN A 43 5.62 27.35 3.59
C ASN A 43 6.41 26.12 4.06
N ALA A 44 5.75 25.06 4.54
CA ALA A 44 6.35 23.82 5.04
C ALA A 44 6.42 22.71 3.96
N THR A 45 6.61 23.06 2.69
CA THR A 45 6.58 22.12 1.55
C THR A 45 7.47 20.90 1.75
N ARG A 46 8.68 21.06 2.28
CA ARG A 46 9.60 19.95 2.56
C ARG A 46 9.02 18.93 3.55
N ILE A 47 8.44 19.42 4.65
CA ILE A 47 7.81 18.58 5.69
C ILE A 47 6.63 17.82 5.08
N ARG A 48 5.78 18.51 4.32
CA ARG A 48 4.63 17.90 3.66
C ARG A 48 5.03 16.81 2.67
N GLN A 49 6.06 17.08 1.85
CA GLN A 49 6.59 16.10 0.91
C GLN A 49 7.12 14.86 1.64
N GLN A 50 7.94 15.05 2.69
CA GLN A 50 8.46 13.93 3.49
C GLN A 50 7.32 13.14 4.17
N ALA A 51 6.36 13.83 4.78
CA ALA A 51 5.21 13.20 5.40
C ALA A 51 4.41 12.35 4.40
N LEU A 52 4.16 12.87 3.19
CA LEU A 52 3.48 12.14 2.12
C LEU A 52 4.30 10.95 1.62
N SER A 53 5.63 11.07 1.50
CA SER A 53 6.49 9.94 1.16
C SER A 53 6.38 8.81 2.19
N TYR A 54 6.42 9.14 3.48
CA TYR A 54 6.27 8.16 4.55
C TYR A 54 4.86 7.58 4.66
N LEU A 55 3.81 8.36 4.36
CA LEU A 55 2.44 7.84 4.24
C LEU A 55 2.34 6.83 3.10
N THR A 56 2.91 7.12 1.94
CA THR A 56 2.93 6.18 0.81
C THR A 56 3.64 4.88 1.21
N LEU A 57 4.81 4.95 1.85
CA LEU A 57 5.52 3.76 2.35
C LEU A 57 4.69 3.00 3.39
N LEU A 58 4.04 3.70 4.33
CA LEU A 58 3.20 3.11 5.36
C LEU A 58 2.02 2.35 4.75
N TYR A 59 1.39 2.88 3.70
CA TYR A 59 0.28 2.22 3.01
C TYR A 59 0.71 1.09 2.09
N LEU A 60 1.95 1.08 1.60
CA LEU A 60 2.53 -0.01 0.82
C LEU A 60 3.08 -1.15 1.69
N ASN A 61 3.34 -0.90 2.97
CA ASN A 61 3.89 -1.90 3.88
C ASN A 61 2.87 -3.03 4.13
N LYS A 62 3.21 -4.26 3.71
CA LYS A 62 2.35 -5.45 3.89
C LYS A 62 2.05 -5.79 5.35
N ASP A 63 2.93 -5.40 6.28
CA ASP A 63 2.80 -5.71 7.70
C ASP A 63 1.89 -4.70 8.41
N ASN A 64 1.52 -3.61 7.73
CA ASN A 64 0.56 -2.64 8.23
C ASN A 64 -0.88 -3.17 8.06
N PRO A 65 -1.68 -3.33 9.14
CA PRO A 65 -3.07 -3.74 9.04
C PRO A 65 -3.96 -2.78 8.23
N ARG A 66 -3.52 -1.52 8.06
CA ARG A 66 -4.19 -0.49 7.27
C ARG A 66 -3.52 -0.26 5.90
N ALA A 67 -2.65 -1.18 5.47
CA ALA A 67 -2.07 -1.17 4.14
C ALA A 67 -3.18 -1.07 3.09
N SER A 68 -3.00 -0.17 2.13
CA SER A 68 -4.04 0.12 1.15
C SER A 68 -3.44 0.79 -0.07
N THR A 69 -3.46 0.08 -1.19
CA THR A 69 -3.01 0.58 -2.48
C THR A 69 -3.73 1.88 -2.87
N SER A 70 -5.02 2.00 -2.60
CA SER A 70 -5.77 3.23 -2.91
C SER A 70 -5.35 4.42 -2.05
N ARG A 71 -4.98 4.21 -0.78
CA ARG A 71 -4.42 5.27 0.07
C ARG A 71 -3.00 5.64 -0.37
N ALA A 72 -2.18 4.65 -0.72
CA ALA A 72 -0.84 4.86 -1.27
C ALA A 72 -0.88 5.66 -2.58
N THR A 73 -1.83 5.37 -3.48
CA THR A 73 -2.04 6.16 -4.70
C THR A 73 -2.37 7.61 -4.36
N ARG A 74 -3.33 7.85 -3.45
CA ARG A 74 -3.72 9.22 -3.08
C ARG A 74 -2.58 10.01 -2.45
N SER A 75 -1.79 9.41 -1.56
CA SER A 75 -0.65 10.10 -0.96
C SER A 75 0.44 10.39 -2.01
N LEU A 76 0.65 9.48 -2.96
CA LEU A 76 1.57 9.69 -4.07
C LEU A 76 1.09 10.78 -5.04
N ASP A 77 -0.21 10.85 -5.36
CA ASP A 77 -0.79 11.91 -6.19
C ASP A 77 -0.62 13.29 -5.54
N GLN A 78 -0.87 13.38 -4.22
CA GLN A 78 -0.63 14.60 -3.47
C GLN A 78 0.86 14.98 -3.46
N LEU A 79 1.75 14.00 -3.36
CA LEU A 79 3.19 14.22 -3.43
C LEU A 79 3.60 14.75 -4.81
N ASN A 80 3.02 14.19 -5.89
CA ASN A 80 3.26 14.63 -7.26
C ASN A 80 2.90 16.11 -7.46
N VAL A 81 1.75 16.55 -6.92
CA VAL A 81 1.33 17.96 -6.95
C VAL A 81 2.34 18.87 -6.24
N LEU A 82 2.96 18.41 -5.15
CA LEU A 82 4.01 19.16 -4.46
C LEU A 82 5.37 19.09 -5.15
N HIS A 83 5.57 18.17 -6.10
CA HIS A 83 6.87 17.92 -6.71
C HIS A 83 7.25 18.98 -7.76
N ASN A 84 6.30 19.77 -8.29
CA ASN A 84 6.50 21.00 -9.09
C ASN A 84 7.61 20.95 -10.17
N GLY A 85 7.96 19.77 -10.70
CA GLY A 85 8.97 19.59 -11.75
C GLY A 85 10.41 20.02 -11.38
N ARG A 86 10.74 20.19 -10.09
CA ARG A 86 12.09 20.56 -9.67
C ARG A 86 12.91 19.29 -9.44
N GLN A 87 13.90 19.05 -10.31
CA GLN A 87 14.84 17.93 -10.22
C GLN A 87 15.72 18.06 -8.97
N ASN A 88 15.32 17.40 -7.89
CA ASN A 88 16.06 17.32 -6.64
C ASN A 88 16.11 15.85 -6.19
N GLU A 89 16.85 15.52 -5.13
CA GLU A 89 16.90 14.16 -4.54
C GLU A 89 15.51 13.56 -4.25
N GLN A 90 14.50 14.40 -4.03
CA GLN A 90 13.10 13.98 -3.85
C GLN A 90 12.45 13.39 -5.11
N THR A 91 12.99 13.66 -6.31
CA THR A 91 12.51 13.08 -7.57
C THR A 91 12.79 11.58 -7.62
N VAL A 92 14.00 11.18 -7.21
CA VAL A 92 14.38 9.76 -7.15
C VAL A 92 13.49 9.01 -6.16
N LEU A 93 13.21 9.62 -5.00
CA LEU A 93 12.30 9.03 -4.03
C LEU A 93 10.87 8.92 -4.57
N PHE A 94 10.36 9.95 -5.24
CA PHE A 94 9.04 9.93 -5.85
C PHE A 94 8.91 8.82 -6.91
N GLU A 95 9.88 8.71 -7.81
CA GLU A 95 9.92 7.66 -8.84
C GLU A 95 9.99 6.27 -8.21
N ALA A 96 10.84 6.08 -7.20
CA ALA A 96 10.93 4.81 -6.47
C ALA A 96 9.61 4.43 -5.79
N LEU A 97 8.89 5.41 -5.22
CA LEU A 97 7.55 5.20 -4.66
C LEU A 97 6.53 4.83 -5.74
N GLY A 98 6.64 5.43 -6.93
CA GLY A 98 5.84 5.08 -8.10
C GLY A 98 6.05 3.62 -8.52
N TYR A 99 7.30 3.20 -8.71
CA TYR A 99 7.61 1.80 -9.03
C TYR A 99 7.16 0.83 -7.95
N ALA A 100 7.32 1.18 -6.67
CA ALA A 100 6.84 0.35 -5.57
C ALA A 100 5.31 0.20 -5.57
N LEU A 101 4.57 1.27 -5.88
CA LEU A 101 3.12 1.24 -6.01
C LEU A 101 2.67 0.37 -7.19
N GLU A 102 3.29 0.54 -8.36
CA GLU A 102 3.00 -0.29 -9.54
C GLU A 102 3.27 -1.77 -9.28
N ALA A 103 4.42 -2.10 -8.69
CA ALA A 103 4.75 -3.46 -8.31
C ALA A 103 3.73 -4.05 -7.34
N ARG A 104 3.24 -3.25 -6.38
CA ARG A 104 2.20 -3.68 -5.44
C ARG A 104 0.87 -3.94 -6.14
N ILE A 105 0.45 -3.09 -7.07
CA ILE A 105 -0.78 -3.27 -7.86
C ILE A 105 -0.70 -4.57 -8.66
N LEU A 106 0.44 -4.82 -9.33
CA LEU A 106 0.66 -6.03 -10.11
C LEU A 106 0.63 -7.28 -9.22
N LEU A 107 1.24 -7.22 -8.04
CA LEU A 107 1.20 -8.31 -7.06
C LEU A 107 -0.24 -8.62 -6.61
N GLU A 108 -1.05 -7.60 -6.34
CA GLU A 108 -2.46 -7.76 -5.96
C GLU A 108 -3.34 -8.30 -7.10
N GLN A 109 -3.01 -7.98 -8.35
CA GLN A 109 -3.67 -8.58 -9.51
C GLN A 109 -3.28 -10.05 -9.68
N ALA A 110 -1.98 -10.36 -9.54
CA ALA A 110 -1.48 -11.73 -9.62
C ALA A 110 -2.09 -12.62 -8.53
N GLN A 111 -2.19 -12.12 -7.29
CA GLN A 111 -2.82 -12.86 -6.19
C GLN A 111 -4.30 -13.15 -6.48
N ARG A 112 -5.06 -12.14 -6.93
CA ARG A 112 -6.47 -12.34 -7.31
C ARG A 112 -6.63 -13.40 -8.40
N GLN A 113 -5.73 -13.39 -9.39
CA GLN A 113 -5.75 -14.38 -10.46
C GLN A 113 -5.41 -15.78 -9.94
N ALA A 114 -4.48 -15.90 -8.99
CA ALA A 114 -4.15 -17.17 -8.34
C ALA A 114 -5.36 -17.70 -7.54
N ASP A 115 -6.04 -16.86 -6.77
CA ASP A 115 -7.21 -17.24 -5.99
C ASP A 115 -8.36 -17.74 -6.88
N ILE A 116 -8.64 -17.03 -7.99
CA ILE A 116 -9.65 -17.44 -8.98
C ILE A 116 -9.28 -18.79 -9.60
N SER A 117 -8.01 -18.97 -9.96
CA SER A 117 -7.53 -20.23 -10.54
C SER A 117 -7.68 -21.39 -9.56
N GLN A 118 -7.36 -21.18 -8.29
CA GLN A 118 -7.49 -22.18 -7.23
C GLN A 118 -8.96 -22.55 -6.99
N GLN A 119 -9.87 -21.57 -6.94
CA GLN A 119 -11.31 -21.83 -6.81
C GLN A 119 -11.85 -22.65 -8.00
N ARG A 120 -11.44 -22.29 -9.23
CA ARG A 120 -11.83 -23.03 -10.43
C ARG A 120 -11.29 -24.47 -10.40
N GLN A 121 -10.05 -24.66 -9.94
CA GLN A 121 -9.48 -26.00 -9.81
C GLN A 121 -10.29 -26.87 -8.84
N GLN A 122 -10.69 -26.33 -7.68
CA GLN A 122 -11.53 -27.05 -6.72
C GLN A 122 -12.90 -27.42 -7.31
N GLN A 123 -13.52 -26.56 -8.11
CA GLN A 123 -14.78 -26.86 -8.80
C GLN A 123 -14.62 -28.02 -9.78
N LEU A 124 -13.56 -27.99 -10.60
CA LEU A 124 -13.27 -29.06 -11.56
C LEU A 124 -13.00 -30.40 -10.86
N GLU A 125 -12.30 -30.40 -9.72
CA GLU A 125 -12.07 -31.62 -8.93
C GLU A 125 -13.38 -32.22 -8.40
N GLN A 126 -14.33 -31.39 -7.95
CA GLN A 126 -15.65 -31.85 -7.51
C GLN A 126 -16.47 -32.43 -8.68
N GLU A 127 -16.44 -31.77 -9.84
CA GLU A 127 -17.10 -32.27 -11.05
C GLU A 127 -16.52 -33.61 -11.49
N ILE A 128 -15.19 -33.77 -11.48
CA ILE A 128 -14.53 -35.03 -11.81
C ILE A 128 -14.98 -36.14 -10.86
N GLN A 129 -15.04 -35.89 -9.54
CA GLN A 129 -15.51 -36.87 -8.57
C GLN A 129 -16.99 -37.26 -8.79
N ALA A 130 -17.85 -36.28 -9.09
CA ALA A 130 -19.26 -36.53 -9.37
C ALA A 130 -19.44 -37.37 -10.65
N LEU A 131 -18.65 -37.07 -11.71
CA LEU A 131 -18.64 -37.83 -12.96
C LEU A 131 -18.14 -39.26 -12.75
N GLN A 132 -17.09 -39.46 -11.94
CA GLN A 132 -16.60 -40.80 -11.59
C GLN A 132 -17.68 -41.62 -10.88
N LEU A 133 -18.37 -41.03 -9.90
CA LEU A 133 -19.47 -41.70 -9.19
C LEU A 133 -20.64 -42.06 -10.13
N ALA A 134 -21.02 -41.15 -11.03
CA ALA A 134 -22.07 -41.41 -12.00
C ALA A 134 -21.69 -42.54 -12.96
N LEU A 135 -20.44 -42.58 -13.39
CA LEU A 135 -19.92 -43.60 -14.28
C LEU A 135 -19.86 -44.98 -13.62
N ASP A 136 -19.48 -45.04 -12.34
CA ASP A 136 -19.51 -46.28 -11.56
C ASP A 136 -20.93 -46.81 -11.34
N LYS A 137 -21.90 -45.92 -11.07
CA LYS A 137 -23.33 -46.30 -11.01
C LYS A 137 -23.84 -46.84 -12.34
N LEU A 138 -23.49 -46.20 -13.46
CA LEU A 138 -23.87 -46.68 -14.79
C LEU A 138 -23.28 -48.07 -15.08
N ARG A 139 -22.02 -48.31 -14.72
CA ARG A 139 -21.39 -49.64 -14.84
C ARG A 139 -22.14 -50.70 -14.04
N GLN A 140 -22.51 -50.40 -12.80
CA GLN A 140 -23.28 -51.32 -11.96
C GLN A 140 -24.63 -51.68 -12.59
N LEU A 141 -25.34 -50.70 -13.16
CA LEU A 141 -26.63 -50.93 -13.83
C LEU A 141 -26.48 -51.75 -15.12
N SER A 142 -25.39 -51.57 -15.86
CA SER A 142 -25.15 -52.31 -17.12
C SER A 142 -24.73 -53.77 -16.95
N LEU A 143 -24.35 -54.18 -15.73
CA LEU A 143 -23.94 -55.55 -15.40
C LEU A 143 -25.10 -56.39 -14.81
N GLN A 144 -26.30 -55.80 -14.69
CA GLN A 144 -27.56 -56.47 -14.32
C GLN A 144 -28.34 -56.87 -15.58
#